data_AF-A0A7C5WGG3-F1
#
_entry.id   AF-A0A7C5WGG3-F1
#
_cell.length_a   1.000
_cell.length_b   1.000
_cell.length_c   1.000
_cell.angle_alpha   90.00
_cell.angle_beta   90.00
_cell.angle_gamma   90.00
#
_symmetry.space_group_name_H-M   'P 1'
#
loop_
_entity.id
_entity.type
_entity.pdbx_description
1 polymer ?
#
loop_
_entity_poly.entity_id
_entity_poly.type
_entity_poly.pdbx_seq_one_letter_code
_entity_poly.pdbx_strand_id
1 'polypeptide(L)' 'MPRPRLVAPPPALTRPCARPARLPGRALAAAEVERFWGRDRANLIICRRRNGALVDYYRKRDRALGGDG' A
#
# COMPACT_ATOMS: atom_id res chain seq x y z
N MET A 1 10.15 -29.18 -20.05
CA MET A 1 9.96 -27.73 -19.80
C MET A 1 10.36 -27.43 -18.37
N PRO A 2 11.29 -26.49 -18.09
CA PRO A 2 11.56 -26.05 -16.72
C PRO A 2 10.31 -25.39 -16.11
N ARG A 3 10.05 -25.64 -14.82
CA ARG A 3 8.92 -25.02 -14.10
C ARG A 3 9.12 -23.50 -14.02
N PRO A 4 8.08 -22.68 -14.26
CA PRO A 4 8.18 -21.23 -14.05
C PRO A 4 8.57 -20.93 -12.61
N ARG A 5 9.61 -20.11 -12.40
CA ARG A 5 9.95 -19.60 -11.07
C ARG A 5 9.12 -18.37 -10.77
N LEU A 6 8.34 -18.42 -9.70
CA LEU A 6 7.59 -17.27 -9.21
C LEU A 6 8.55 -16.33 -8.48
N VAL A 7 8.78 -15.16 -9.06
CA VAL A 7 9.50 -14.07 -8.38
C VAL A 7 8.56 -13.45 -7.34
N ALA A 8 9.11 -13.02 -6.20
CA ALA A 8 8.38 -12.28 -5.18
C ALA A 8 8.24 -10.79 -5.59
N PRO A 9 7.19 -10.09 -5.15
CA PRO A 9 7.09 -8.65 -5.36
C PRO A 9 8.25 -7.91 -4.68
N PRO A 10 8.61 -6.71 -5.16
CA PRO A 10 9.53 -5.84 -4.44
C PRO A 10 9.07 -5.63 -2.98
N PRO A 11 9.98 -5.73 -1.97
CA PRO A 11 9.60 -5.63 -0.55
C PRO A 11 8.89 -4.32 -0.18
N ALA A 12 9.17 -3.25 -0.91
CA ALA A 12 8.50 -1.98 -0.74
C ALA A 12 6.97 -2.07 -0.93
N LEU A 13 6.49 -3.01 -1.76
CA LEU A 13 5.07 -3.21 -2.06
C LEU A 13 4.31 -3.97 -0.96
N THR A 14 5.01 -4.79 -0.17
CA THR A 14 4.41 -5.60 0.90
C THR A 14 4.56 -4.98 2.28
N ARG A 15 5.23 -3.83 2.40
CA ARG A 15 5.35 -3.11 3.67
C ARG A 15 3.95 -2.85 4.28
N PRO A 16 3.77 -2.86 5.61
CA PRO A 16 2.48 -2.50 6.21
C PRO A 16 2.05 -1.06 5.90
N CYS A 17 0.75 -0.76 5.96
CA CYS A 17 0.26 0.62 5.91
C CYS A 17 0.52 1.32 7.24
N ALA A 18 0.71 2.63 7.21
CA ALA A 18 0.84 3.40 8.45
C ALA A 18 -0.46 3.29 9.25
N ARG A 19 -0.34 3.17 10.57
CA ARG A 19 -1.49 3.21 11.48
C ARG A 19 -2.00 4.66 11.60
N PRO A 20 -3.28 4.86 11.94
CA PRO A 20 -3.80 6.19 12.28
C PRO A 20 -2.94 6.90 13.31
N ALA A 21 -2.89 8.23 13.23
CA ALA A 21 -2.17 9.04 14.19
C ALA A 21 -2.71 8.81 15.61
N ARG A 22 -1.80 8.64 16.57
CA ARG A 22 -2.18 8.59 17.98
C ARG A 22 -2.51 10.01 18.44
N LEU A 23 -3.75 10.24 18.83
CA LEU A 23 -4.19 11.51 19.38
C LEU A 23 -3.78 11.63 20.85
N PRO A 24 -3.47 12.85 21.34
CA PRO A 24 -3.23 13.08 22.75
C PRO A 24 -4.53 12.96 23.55
N GLY A 25 -4.43 12.59 24.84
CA GLY A 25 -5.57 12.45 25.76
C GLY A 25 -6.17 13.77 26.24
N ARG A 26 -6.12 14.83 25.43
CA ARG A 26 -6.65 16.18 25.75
C ARG A 26 -7.45 16.72 24.56
N ALA A 27 -8.21 17.79 24.80
CA ALA A 27 -8.83 18.53 23.72
C ALA A 27 -7.78 19.05 22.72
N LEU A 28 -8.15 19.02 21.45
CA LEU A 28 -7.33 19.47 20.33
C LEU A 28 -7.81 20.84 19.85
N ALA A 29 -6.87 21.72 19.52
CA ALA A 29 -7.18 22.90 18.74
C ALA A 29 -7.50 22.51 17.29
N ALA A 30 -8.26 23.35 16.57
CA ALA A 30 -8.64 23.09 15.18
C ALA A 30 -7.43 22.79 14.28
N ALA A 31 -6.36 23.58 14.43
CA ALA A 31 -5.12 23.39 13.67
C ALA A 31 -4.44 22.03 13.95
N GLU A 32 -4.59 21.47 15.15
CA GLU A 32 -4.07 20.14 15.47
C GLU A 32 -4.91 19.05 14.81
N VAL A 33 -6.24 19.21 14.84
CA VAL A 33 -7.18 18.29 14.16
C VAL A 33 -6.86 18.22 12.67
N GLU A 34 -6.75 19.38 12.00
CA GLU A 34 -6.43 19.46 10.58
C GLU A 34 -5.08 18.81 10.25
N ARG A 35 -4.08 19.00 11.10
CA ARG A 35 -2.76 18.38 10.93
C ARG A 35 -2.81 16.87 11.04
N PHE A 36 -3.46 16.32 12.08
CA PHE A 36 -3.59 14.87 12.25
C PHE A 36 -4.40 14.25 11.12
N TRP A 37 -5.51 14.89 10.75
CA TRP A 37 -6.34 14.46 9.63
C TRP A 37 -5.57 14.46 8.31
N GLY A 38 -4.87 15.56 8.00
CA GLY A 38 -4.07 15.69 6.78
C GLY A 38 -2.99 14.61 6.69
N ARG A 39 -2.32 14.32 7.81
CA ARG A 39 -1.31 13.25 7.88
C ARG A 39 -1.91 11.88 7.60
N ASP A 40 -3.03 11.54 8.22
CA ASP A 40 -3.68 10.25 8.01
C ASP A 40 -4.23 10.11 6.59
N ARG A 41 -4.82 11.16 6.04
CA ARG A 41 -5.27 11.19 4.64
C ARG A 41 -4.11 10.98 3.67
N ALA A 42 -2.97 11.61 3.89
CA ALA A 42 -1.76 11.40 3.07
C ALA A 42 -1.26 9.95 3.17
N ASN A 43 -1.22 9.38 4.38
CA ASN A 43 -0.84 7.99 4.62
C ASN A 43 -1.76 6.99 3.89
N LEU A 44 -3.08 7.24 3.87
CA LEU A 44 -4.05 6.43 3.14
C LEU A 44 -3.82 6.47 1.64
N ILE A 45 -3.54 7.66 1.07
CA ILE A 45 -3.24 7.79 -0.36
C ILE A 45 -1.98 7.02 -0.75
N ILE A 46 -0.92 7.13 0.06
CA ILE A 46 0.34 6.40 -0.16
C ILE A 46 0.11 4.89 -0.08
N CYS A 47 -0.60 4.42 0.95
CA CYS A 47 -0.98 3.02 1.14
C CYS A 47 -1.77 2.49 -0.08
N ARG A 48 -2.78 3.25 -0.56
CA ARG A 48 -3.55 2.91 -1.76
C ARG A 48 -2.67 2.76 -2.99
N ARG A 49 -1.78 3.72 -3.25
CA ARG A 49 -0.86 3.69 -4.42
C ARG A 49 0.01 2.44 -4.40
N ARG A 50 0.60 2.12 -3.25
CA ARG A 50 1.43 0.92 -3.09
C ARG A 50 0.64 -0.37 -3.31
N ASN A 51 -0.54 -0.50 -2.71
CA ASN A 51 -1.37 -1.70 -2.89
C ASN A 51 -1.85 -1.85 -4.34
N GLY A 52 -2.14 -0.75 -5.03
CA GLY A 52 -2.40 -0.76 -6.47
C GLY A 52 -1.22 -1.33 -7.26
N ALA A 53 -0.01 -0.85 -7.00
CA ALA A 53 1.20 -1.38 -7.62
C ALA A 53 1.46 -2.86 -7.30
N LEU A 54 1.10 -3.33 -6.10
CA LEU A 54 1.18 -4.75 -5.73
C LEU A 54 0.18 -5.60 -6.54
N VAL A 55 -1.04 -5.12 -6.72
CA VAL A 55 -2.04 -5.78 -7.56
C VAL A 55 -1.57 -5.83 -9.02
N ASP A 56 -1.02 -4.74 -9.55
CA ASP A 56 -0.53 -4.69 -10.92
C ASP A 56 0.67 -5.63 -11.15
N TYR A 57 1.55 -5.76 -10.15
CA TYR A 57 2.62 -6.75 -10.16
C TYR A 57 2.07 -8.18 -10.33
N TYR A 58 1.08 -8.56 -9.51
CA TYR A 58 0.51 -9.91 -9.59
C TYR A 58 -0.29 -10.13 -10.88
N ARG A 59 -1.05 -9.14 -11.35
CA ARG A 59 -1.73 -9.22 -12.65
C ARG A 59 -0.74 -9.44 -13.79
N LYS A 60 0.39 -8.73 -13.80
CA LYS A 60 1.43 -8.91 -14.82
C LYS A 60 2.03 -10.31 -14.75
N ARG A 61 2.35 -10.79 -13.54
CA ARG A 61 2.87 -12.14 -13.32
C ARG A 61 1.88 -13.20 -13.82
N ASP A 62 0.62 -13.09 -13.43
CA ASP A 62 -0.39 -14.10 -13.72
C ASP A 62 -0.72 -14.15 -15.23
N ARG A 63 -0.72 -13.02 -15.94
CA ARG A 63 -0.80 -12.99 -17.42
C ARG A 63 0.38 -13.69 -18.09
N ALA A 64 1.59 -13.51 -17.57
CA ALA A 64 2.78 -14.17 -18.12
C ALA A 64 2.79 -15.68 -17.85
N LEU A 65 2.13 -16.13 -16.78
CA LEU A 65 2.00 -17.55 -16.44
C LEU A 65 0.86 -18.24 -17.19
N GLY A 66 -0.27 -17.56 -17.35
CA GLY A 66 -1.45 -18.07 -18.04
C GLY A 66 -1.39 -17.90 -19.55
N GLY A 67 -0.20 -18.05 -20.16
CA GLY A 67 0.08 -17.74 -21.56
C GLY A 67 -1.02 -18.17 -22.52
N ASP A 68 -1.25 -17.32 -23.52
CA ASP A 68 -2.02 -17.52 -24.75
C ASP A 68 -2.53 -18.96 -24.94
N GLY A 69 -3.86 -19.11 -24.91
CA GLY A 69 -4.53 -20.31 -25.40
C GLY A 69 -4.24 -20.54 -26.88
#